data_AF-A0A820JV22-F1
#
_entry.id   AF-A0A820JV22-F1
#
_cell.length_a   1.000
_cell.length_b   1.000
_cell.length_c   1.000
_cell.angle_alpha   90.00
_cell.angle_beta   90.00
_cell.angle_gamma   90.00
#
_symmetry.space_group_name_H-M   'P 1'
#
loop_
_entity.id
_entity.type
_entity.pdbx_description
1 polymer ?
#
loop_
_entity_poly.entity_id
_entity_poly.type
_entity_poly.pdbx_seq_one_letter_code
_entity_poly.pdbx_strand_id
1 'polypeptide(L)'
;FTFSFPCNQTSLRQATLVSWTKGFSCTGVVGHDVVLLLQQAIDRRKSLKIQVVALVNDTVGTLMACSSIYRDCKVGVILGTGTNACYFEHLDNVPKWTGVRDNTTKQVIISTEWGALGQHGCLDFIRTSIDHELDESSLTPNQQVFEKMISALYLGEIVRLIIVDLVQRSILLPGRMQKSPSLGRDYNIFLSLRGSFYAKHVDDIECDTTEDLSITSSILTSIGIQEPSYDDCYIIREVCKTVSLRAAKLAAAAIAVLVNRVNMPSVTVGVDGTLFRHHGKFKKNLTRTMSRLVPRTHRLVLSEDGSSKGSALVAAVHRHTNETLTSS
;
A
#
# COMPACT_ATOMS: atom_id res chain seq x y z
N PHE A 1 8.11 -13.39 -11.81
CA PHE A 1 8.05 -11.96 -12.13
C PHE A 1 7.01 -11.34 -11.22
N THR A 2 7.43 -10.67 -10.14
CA THR A 2 6.48 -9.96 -9.28
C THR A 2 6.15 -8.62 -9.93
N PHE A 3 4.88 -8.41 -10.26
CA PHE A 3 4.42 -7.21 -10.94
C PHE A 3 3.22 -6.60 -10.20
N SER A 4 3.50 -5.56 -9.41
CA SER A 4 2.58 -5.00 -8.43
C SER A 4 1.63 -3.95 -9.01
N PHE A 5 0.93 -4.29 -10.09
CA PHE A 5 -0.05 -3.43 -10.75
C PHE A 5 -1.31 -4.23 -11.11
N PRO A 6 -2.47 -3.56 -11.26
CA PRO A 6 -3.69 -4.21 -11.70
C PRO A 6 -3.51 -4.86 -13.08
N CYS A 7 -3.66 -6.18 -13.13
CA CYS A 7 -3.58 -6.96 -14.37
C CYS A 7 -4.81 -7.84 -14.54
N ASN A 8 -5.28 -7.97 -15.78
CA ASN A 8 -6.17 -9.05 -16.16
C ASN A 8 -5.32 -10.28 -16.48
N GLN A 9 -5.28 -11.23 -15.55
CA GLN A 9 -4.45 -12.41 -15.64
C GLN A 9 -5.28 -13.62 -16.10
N THR A 10 -5.04 -14.07 -17.34
CA THR A 10 -5.73 -15.23 -17.94
C THR A 10 -4.98 -16.54 -17.69
N SER A 11 -3.68 -16.48 -17.41
CA SER A 11 -2.87 -17.62 -16.98
C SER A 11 -1.69 -17.15 -16.13
N LEU A 12 -0.92 -18.07 -15.54
CA LEU A 12 0.31 -17.69 -14.82
C LEU A 12 1.34 -17.00 -15.72
N ARG A 13 1.28 -17.19 -17.05
CA ARG A 13 2.24 -16.64 -18.02
C ARG A 13 1.66 -15.56 -18.93
N GLN A 14 0.44 -15.09 -18.68
CA GLN A 14 -0.20 -14.09 -19.49
C GLN A 14 -0.99 -13.12 -18.61
N ALA A 15 -0.60 -11.85 -18.64
CA ALA A 15 -1.25 -10.83 -17.84
C ALA A 15 -1.25 -9.49 -18.56
N THR A 16 -2.44 -8.97 -18.85
CA THR A 16 -2.61 -7.68 -19.52
C THR A 16 -2.71 -6.57 -18.47
N LEU A 17 -1.85 -5.55 -18.56
CA LEU A 17 -1.91 -4.40 -17.66
C LEU A 17 -3.22 -3.63 -17.88
N VAL A 18 -3.99 -3.42 -16.80
CA VAL A 18 -5.27 -2.69 -16.84
C VAL A 18 -5.04 -1.18 -16.71
N SER A 19 -4.25 -0.77 -15.72
CA SER A 19 -3.94 0.63 -15.47
C SER A 19 -2.67 0.76 -14.65
N TRP A 20 -1.98 1.88 -14.79
CA TRP A 20 -0.88 2.23 -13.90
C TRP A 20 -1.40 2.79 -12.57
N THR A 21 -0.68 2.50 -11.49
CA THR A 21 -0.92 3.04 -10.15
C THR A 21 0.40 3.57 -9.58
N LYS A 22 0.40 4.09 -8.34
CA LYS A 22 1.63 4.52 -7.62
C LYS A 22 2.45 5.58 -8.38
N GLY A 23 1.78 6.41 -9.19
CA GLY A 23 2.40 7.49 -9.95
C GLY A 23 3.16 7.07 -11.22
N PHE A 24 3.03 5.83 -11.68
CA PHE A 24 3.59 5.38 -12.97
C PHE A 24 2.71 5.84 -14.15
N SER A 25 3.33 6.08 -15.30
CA SER A 25 2.62 6.51 -16.53
C SER A 25 3.34 6.09 -17.83
N CYS A 26 3.98 4.93 -17.86
CA CYS A 26 4.75 4.47 -19.02
C CYS A 26 3.83 4.19 -20.23
N THR A 27 4.13 4.80 -21.37
CA THR A 27 3.37 4.62 -22.62
C THR A 27 3.59 3.24 -23.25
N GLY A 28 2.59 2.72 -23.96
CA GLY A 28 2.72 1.47 -24.74
C GLY A 28 2.70 0.18 -23.90
N VAL A 29 2.26 0.24 -22.64
CA VAL A 29 2.19 -0.94 -21.75
C VAL A 29 0.75 -1.27 -21.35
N VAL A 30 -0.10 -0.26 -21.13
CA VAL A 30 -1.51 -0.47 -20.81
C VAL A 30 -2.19 -1.21 -21.96
N GLY A 31 -2.99 -2.22 -21.64
CA GLY A 31 -3.63 -3.10 -22.64
C GLY A 31 -2.72 -4.16 -23.26
N HIS A 32 -1.44 -4.22 -22.87
CA HIS A 32 -0.48 -5.20 -23.40
C HIS A 32 -0.10 -6.26 -22.36
N ASP A 33 0.30 -7.43 -22.83
CA ASP A 33 0.79 -8.53 -21.98
C ASP A 33 2.20 -8.22 -21.46
N VAL A 34 2.30 -7.94 -20.16
CA VAL A 34 3.56 -7.54 -19.54
C VAL A 34 4.56 -8.71 -19.42
N VAL A 35 4.08 -9.96 -19.43
CA VAL A 35 4.96 -11.14 -19.44
C VAL A 35 5.64 -11.24 -20.79
N LEU A 36 4.89 -11.06 -21.87
CA LEU A 36 5.43 -11.03 -23.23
C LEU A 36 6.41 -9.88 -23.42
N LEU A 37 6.07 -8.66 -22.97
CA LEU A 37 6.95 -7.50 -23.05
C LEU A 37 8.29 -7.74 -22.33
N LEU A 38 8.25 -8.35 -21.14
CA LEU A 38 9.46 -8.70 -20.40
C LEU A 38 10.26 -9.80 -21.11
N GLN A 39 9.60 -10.86 -21.59
CA GLN A 39 10.28 -11.94 -22.31
C GLN A 39 10.98 -11.42 -23.56
N GLN A 40 10.32 -10.60 -24.38
CA GLN A 40 10.92 -9.97 -25.54
C GLN A 40 12.13 -9.09 -25.19
N ALA A 41 12.08 -8.39 -24.05
CA ALA A 41 13.22 -7.59 -23.58
C ALA A 41 14.42 -8.45 -23.14
N ILE A 42 14.16 -9.61 -22.54
CA ILE A 42 15.17 -10.61 -22.19
C ILE A 42 15.77 -11.21 -23.46
N ASP A 43 14.95 -11.62 -24.43
CA ASP A 43 15.39 -12.29 -25.66
C ASP A 43 16.30 -11.39 -26.53
N ARG A 44 16.07 -10.06 -26.50
CA ARG A 44 16.98 -9.09 -27.14
C ARG A 44 18.39 -9.11 -26.54
N ARG A 45 18.55 -9.59 -25.30
CA ARG A 45 19.84 -9.73 -24.61
C ARG A 45 20.32 -11.18 -24.72
N LYS A 46 20.98 -11.51 -25.83
CA LYS A 46 21.45 -12.88 -26.17
C LYS A 46 22.28 -13.59 -25.09
N SER A 47 22.87 -12.87 -24.15
CA SER A 47 23.62 -13.45 -23.01
C SER A 47 22.73 -13.98 -21.88
N LEU A 48 21.45 -13.62 -21.84
CA LEU A 48 20.52 -14.05 -20.80
C LEU A 48 19.72 -15.27 -21.25
N LYS A 49 19.79 -16.36 -20.48
CA LYS A 49 18.97 -17.56 -20.66
C LYS A 49 17.90 -17.62 -19.57
N ILE A 50 16.91 -16.73 -19.65
CA ILE A 50 15.85 -16.58 -18.65
C ILE A 50 14.49 -16.75 -19.31
N GLN A 51 13.65 -17.60 -18.73
CA GLN A 51 12.25 -17.78 -19.14
C GLN A 51 11.32 -17.25 -18.05
N VAL A 52 10.37 -16.39 -18.44
CA VAL A 52 9.32 -15.93 -17.53
C VAL A 52 8.22 -17.00 -17.46
N VAL A 53 8.22 -17.73 -16.34
CA VAL A 53 7.30 -18.86 -16.09
C VAL A 53 6.07 -18.51 -15.25
N ALA A 54 6.12 -17.38 -14.54
CA ALA A 54 4.99 -16.91 -13.75
C ALA A 54 5.05 -15.39 -13.52
N LEU A 55 3.90 -14.74 -13.63
CA LEU A 55 3.62 -13.42 -13.09
C LEU A 55 2.79 -13.53 -11.82
N VAL A 56 3.18 -12.78 -10.80
CA VAL A 56 2.57 -12.82 -9.47
C VAL A 56 2.41 -11.38 -8.96
N ASN A 57 1.26 -11.08 -8.37
CA ASN A 57 1.08 -9.82 -7.63
C ASN A 57 1.87 -9.88 -6.31
N ASP A 58 2.40 -8.75 -5.82
CA ASP A 58 3.19 -8.73 -4.58
C ASP A 58 2.42 -9.25 -3.36
N THR A 59 1.12 -8.97 -3.26
CA THR A 59 0.27 -9.52 -2.19
C THR A 59 0.23 -11.04 -2.23
N VAL A 60 0.15 -11.63 -3.42
CA VAL A 60 0.14 -13.09 -3.63
C VAL A 60 1.51 -13.68 -3.28
N GLY A 61 2.60 -13.01 -3.69
CA GLY A 61 3.95 -13.40 -3.25
C GLY A 61 4.05 -13.42 -1.72
N THR A 62 3.63 -12.33 -1.07
CA THR A 62 3.58 -12.19 0.39
C THR A 62 2.76 -13.29 1.06
N LEU A 63 1.56 -13.60 0.54
CA LEU A 63 0.74 -14.71 1.03
C LEU A 63 1.47 -16.05 0.89
N MET A 64 2.02 -16.34 -0.29
CA MET A 64 2.65 -17.63 -0.58
C MET A 64 3.89 -17.85 0.28
N ALA A 65 4.77 -16.84 0.39
CA ALA A 65 5.94 -16.91 1.28
C ALA A 65 5.52 -17.16 2.73
N CYS A 66 4.55 -16.40 3.25
CA CYS A 66 4.07 -16.57 4.61
C CYS A 66 3.40 -17.94 4.85
N SER A 67 2.61 -18.42 3.89
CA SER A 67 1.91 -19.71 3.98
C SER A 67 2.84 -20.92 3.97
N SER A 68 4.06 -20.77 3.44
CA SER A 68 5.09 -21.82 3.51
C SER A 68 5.58 -22.10 4.94
N ILE A 69 5.42 -21.11 5.85
CA ILE A 69 5.82 -21.20 7.26
C ILE A 69 4.57 -21.42 8.13
N TYR A 70 3.50 -20.67 7.87
CA TYR A 70 2.27 -20.67 8.65
C TYR A 70 1.12 -21.26 7.82
N ARG A 71 0.76 -22.52 8.09
CA ARG A 71 -0.33 -23.21 7.36
C ARG A 71 -1.70 -22.51 7.46
N ASP A 72 -1.91 -21.75 8.53
CA ASP A 72 -3.11 -20.94 8.74
C ASP A 72 -3.02 -19.53 8.11
N CYS A 73 -1.97 -19.25 7.34
CA CYS A 73 -1.88 -18.02 6.56
C CYS A 73 -2.81 -18.08 5.35
N LYS A 74 -3.81 -17.20 5.34
CA LYS A 74 -4.86 -17.15 4.31
C LYS A 74 -5.07 -15.78 3.69
N VAL A 75 -4.36 -14.76 4.18
CA VAL A 75 -4.44 -13.38 3.71
C VAL A 75 -3.02 -12.82 3.55
N GLY A 76 -2.73 -12.21 2.41
CA GLY A 76 -1.49 -11.49 2.14
C GLY A 76 -1.78 -10.01 1.93
N VAL A 77 -1.02 -9.12 2.59
CA VAL A 77 -1.27 -7.68 2.59
C VAL A 77 0.01 -6.92 2.30
N ILE A 78 -0.09 -5.88 1.48
CA ILE A 78 0.96 -4.88 1.27
C ILE A 78 0.51 -3.55 1.89
N LEU A 79 1.35 -3.00 2.77
CA LEU A 79 1.22 -1.69 3.40
C LEU A 79 2.52 -0.90 3.20
N GLY A 80 2.76 -0.41 1.99
CA GLY A 80 4.00 0.27 1.59
C GLY A 80 3.72 1.50 0.74
N THR A 81 4.46 1.69 -0.36
CA THR A 81 4.22 2.77 -1.34
C THR A 81 2.77 2.79 -1.81
N GLY A 82 2.21 1.61 -2.11
CA GLY A 82 0.79 1.40 -2.28
C GLY A 82 0.22 0.52 -1.17
N THR A 83 -1.07 0.21 -1.27
CA THR A 83 -1.68 -0.82 -0.45
C THR A 83 -2.59 -1.73 -1.27
N ASN A 84 -2.45 -3.03 -1.02
CA ASN A 84 -3.27 -4.06 -1.64
C ASN A 84 -3.40 -5.27 -0.70
N ALA A 85 -4.34 -6.16 -0.97
CA ALA A 85 -4.42 -7.46 -0.33
C ALA A 85 -4.88 -8.56 -1.28
N CYS A 86 -4.54 -9.79 -0.93
CA CYS A 86 -5.12 -10.99 -1.50
C CYS A 86 -5.52 -11.96 -0.39
N TYR A 87 -6.40 -12.91 -0.72
CA TYR A 87 -6.81 -13.96 0.20
C TYR A 87 -7.21 -15.23 -0.54
N PHE A 88 -7.25 -16.36 0.18
CA PHE A 88 -7.83 -17.59 -0.34
C PHE A 88 -9.36 -17.52 -0.29
N GLU A 89 -10.01 -17.69 -1.44
CA GLU A 89 -11.47 -17.77 -1.59
C GLU A 89 -11.87 -19.16 -2.09
N HIS A 90 -13.04 -19.63 -1.67
CA HIS A 90 -13.63 -20.86 -2.18
C HIS A 90 -14.15 -20.64 -3.61
N LEU A 91 -13.88 -21.59 -4.52
CA LEU A 91 -14.30 -21.46 -5.92
C LEU A 91 -15.83 -21.35 -6.10
N ASP A 92 -16.61 -21.86 -5.15
CA ASP A 92 -18.06 -21.73 -5.12
C ASP A 92 -18.51 -20.27 -4.96
N ASN A 93 -17.67 -19.41 -4.38
CA ASN A 93 -17.91 -17.98 -4.21
C ASN A 93 -17.38 -17.14 -5.40
N VAL A 94 -16.83 -17.78 -6.44
CA VAL A 94 -16.22 -17.10 -7.60
C VAL A 94 -17.00 -17.46 -8.87
N PRO A 95 -18.17 -16.83 -9.11
CA PRO A 95 -19.00 -17.14 -10.29
C PRO A 95 -18.33 -16.77 -11.61
N LYS A 96 -17.34 -15.86 -11.58
CA LYS A 96 -16.56 -15.42 -12.74
C LYS A 96 -15.41 -16.38 -13.11
N TRP A 97 -15.22 -17.46 -12.36
CA TRP A 97 -14.13 -18.41 -12.61
C TRP A 97 -14.34 -19.16 -13.92
N THR A 98 -13.45 -18.97 -14.89
CA THR A 98 -13.44 -19.64 -16.19
C THR A 98 -12.35 -20.72 -16.30
N GLY A 99 -11.56 -20.94 -15.23
CA GLY A 99 -10.54 -21.98 -15.20
C GLY A 99 -11.14 -23.38 -14.96
N VAL A 100 -10.29 -24.40 -14.97
CA VAL A 100 -10.69 -25.79 -14.73
C VAL A 100 -11.32 -25.90 -13.33
N ARG A 101 -12.54 -26.45 -13.26
CA ARG A 101 -13.18 -26.89 -12.01
C ARG A 101 -13.01 -28.41 -11.94
N ASP A 102 -11.81 -28.86 -11.57
CA ASP A 102 -11.59 -30.28 -11.27
C ASP A 102 -11.97 -30.58 -9.82
N ASN A 103 -12.12 -31.86 -9.47
CA ASN A 103 -12.49 -32.28 -8.11
C ASN A 103 -11.40 -31.99 -7.05
N THR A 104 -10.22 -31.51 -7.46
CA THR A 104 -9.05 -31.33 -6.59
C THR A 104 -8.83 -29.87 -6.20
N THR A 105 -9.13 -28.93 -7.09
CA THR A 105 -8.98 -27.50 -6.87
C THR A 105 -10.27 -26.95 -6.27
N LYS A 106 -10.24 -26.58 -4.98
CA LYS A 106 -11.42 -26.04 -4.26
C LYS A 106 -11.32 -24.56 -3.92
N GLN A 107 -10.13 -23.99 -4.05
CA GLN A 107 -9.82 -22.62 -3.64
C GLN A 107 -8.96 -21.92 -4.68
N VAL A 108 -9.08 -20.61 -4.73
CA VAL A 108 -8.29 -19.71 -5.57
C VAL A 108 -7.83 -18.52 -4.75
N ILE A 109 -6.67 -17.97 -5.07
CA ILE A 109 -6.23 -16.70 -4.47
C ILE A 109 -6.83 -15.56 -5.27
N ILE A 110 -7.57 -14.68 -4.58
CA ILE A 110 -8.13 -13.45 -5.17
C ILE A 110 -7.23 -12.29 -4.80
N SER A 111 -6.61 -11.64 -5.80
CA SER A 111 -6.08 -10.28 -5.63
C SER A 111 -7.25 -9.31 -5.62
N THR A 112 -7.39 -8.55 -4.53
CA THR A 112 -8.55 -7.67 -4.36
C THR A 112 -8.43 -6.36 -5.11
N GLU A 113 -7.20 -5.92 -5.37
CA GLU A 113 -6.89 -4.56 -5.85
C GLU A 113 -7.65 -3.50 -5.03
N TRP A 114 -7.72 -3.68 -3.70
CA TRP A 114 -8.59 -2.92 -2.81
C TRP A 114 -8.30 -1.41 -2.77
N GLY A 115 -7.19 -0.97 -3.38
CA GLY A 115 -6.81 0.43 -3.43
C GLY A 115 -7.87 1.26 -4.15
N ALA A 116 -8.58 0.65 -5.11
CA ALA A 116 -9.67 1.25 -5.86
C ALA A 116 -10.99 1.37 -5.06
N LEU A 117 -11.09 0.80 -3.86
CA LEU A 117 -12.28 0.96 -3.02
C LEU A 117 -12.58 2.45 -2.79
N GLY A 118 -13.84 2.85 -2.90
CA GLY A 118 -14.25 4.25 -2.78
C GLY A 118 -14.26 5.06 -4.08
N GLN A 119 -13.72 4.55 -5.20
CA GLN A 119 -13.70 5.27 -6.48
C GLN A 119 -15.09 5.63 -7.05
N HIS A 120 -16.14 4.95 -6.57
CA HIS A 120 -17.54 5.21 -6.92
C HIS A 120 -18.33 5.83 -5.76
N GLY A 121 -17.65 6.53 -4.86
CA GLY A 121 -18.27 7.33 -3.78
C GLY A 121 -18.69 6.56 -2.53
N CYS A 122 -18.50 5.23 -2.48
CA CYS A 122 -18.90 4.44 -1.32
C CYS A 122 -18.11 4.75 -0.03
N LEU A 123 -17.03 5.53 -0.12
CA LEU A 123 -16.24 6.02 1.01
C LEU A 123 -16.37 7.53 1.23
N ASP A 124 -17.22 8.25 0.50
CA ASP A 124 -17.29 9.72 0.60
C ASP A 124 -17.69 10.20 2.00
N PHE A 125 -18.45 9.40 2.74
CA PHE A 125 -18.84 9.70 4.12
C PHE A 125 -17.67 9.74 5.13
N ILE A 126 -16.48 9.23 4.76
CA ILE A 126 -15.26 9.31 5.59
C ILE A 126 -14.16 10.18 4.95
N ARG A 127 -14.35 10.65 3.72
CA ARG A 127 -13.38 11.50 3.04
C ARG A 127 -13.49 12.92 3.56
N THR A 128 -12.34 13.51 3.83
CA THR A 128 -12.23 14.92 4.22
C THR A 128 -11.96 15.79 3.00
N SER A 129 -12.11 17.11 3.13
CA SER A 129 -11.70 18.07 2.09
C SER A 129 -10.24 17.88 1.67
N ILE A 130 -9.37 17.51 2.61
CA ILE A 130 -7.96 17.20 2.37
C ILE A 130 -7.79 15.97 1.47
N ASP A 131 -8.58 14.91 1.70
CA ASP A 131 -8.55 13.71 0.87
C ASP A 131 -9.05 13.99 -0.56
N HIS A 132 -10.02 14.91 -0.72
CA HIS A 132 -10.48 15.37 -2.03
C HIS A 132 -9.41 16.19 -2.75
N GLU A 133 -8.80 17.17 -2.09
CA GLU A 133 -7.73 17.99 -2.68
C GLU A 133 -6.52 17.14 -3.12
N LEU A 134 -6.10 16.16 -2.30
CA LEU A 134 -5.04 15.24 -2.67
C LEU A 134 -5.39 14.40 -3.91
N ASP A 135 -6.63 13.93 -3.98
CA ASP A 135 -7.13 13.09 -5.06
C ASP A 135 -7.22 13.86 -6.38
N GLU A 136 -7.85 15.04 -6.37
CA GLU A 136 -8.01 15.93 -7.53
C GLU A 136 -6.66 16.35 -8.12
N SER A 137 -5.67 16.61 -7.26
CA SER A 137 -4.32 16.99 -7.70
C SER A 137 -3.49 15.79 -8.16
N SER A 138 -3.91 14.54 -7.92
CA SER A 138 -3.12 13.33 -8.26
C SER A 138 -3.05 13.05 -9.76
N LEU A 139 -2.10 12.18 -10.15
CA LEU A 139 -1.98 11.71 -11.53
C LEU A 139 -3.20 10.90 -11.99
N THR A 140 -3.99 10.38 -11.06
CA THR A 140 -5.15 9.54 -11.32
C THR A 140 -6.36 9.97 -10.47
N PRO A 141 -6.98 11.14 -10.74
CA PRO A 141 -8.12 11.63 -9.96
C PRO A 141 -9.27 10.63 -9.93
N ASN A 142 -9.93 10.51 -8.78
CA ASN A 142 -11.02 9.58 -8.49
C ASN A 142 -10.66 8.08 -8.57
N GLN A 143 -9.38 7.74 -8.78
CA GLN A 143 -8.90 6.36 -8.74
C GLN A 143 -8.09 6.11 -7.47
N GLN A 144 -7.96 4.85 -7.06
CA GLN A 144 -7.14 4.46 -5.92
C GLN A 144 -7.50 5.20 -4.62
N VAL A 145 -8.79 5.53 -4.42
CA VAL A 145 -9.27 6.36 -3.31
C VAL A 145 -8.89 5.78 -1.94
N PHE A 146 -9.06 4.47 -1.73
CA PHE A 146 -8.67 3.82 -0.48
C PHE A 146 -7.16 3.77 -0.28
N GLU A 147 -6.40 3.54 -1.36
CA GLU A 147 -4.93 3.56 -1.31
C GLU A 147 -4.40 4.94 -0.92
N LYS A 148 -4.97 6.01 -1.49
CA LYS A 148 -4.63 7.40 -1.16
C LYS A 148 -4.83 7.76 0.31
N MET A 149 -5.77 7.12 0.98
CA MET A 149 -6.02 7.35 2.41
C MET A 149 -5.08 6.58 3.34
N ILE A 150 -4.26 5.65 2.84
CA ILE A 150 -3.51 4.71 3.68
C ILE A 150 -2.01 4.70 3.37
N SER A 151 -1.63 4.68 2.10
CA SER A 151 -0.28 4.25 1.71
C SER A 151 0.81 5.29 2.00
N ALA A 152 2.06 4.82 2.08
CA ALA A 152 3.22 5.66 2.37
C ALA A 152 3.43 6.76 1.32
N LEU A 153 2.98 6.54 0.09
CA LEU A 153 3.08 7.54 -0.97
C LEU A 153 2.27 8.80 -0.67
N TYR A 154 1.16 8.68 0.07
CA TYR A 154 0.19 9.77 0.25
C TYR A 154 0.13 10.30 1.68
N LEU A 155 0.51 9.52 2.69
CA LEU A 155 0.46 9.94 4.10
C LEU A 155 1.12 11.30 4.37
N GLY A 156 2.32 11.50 3.84
CA GLY A 156 3.05 12.75 4.04
C GLY A 156 2.37 13.93 3.36
N GLU A 157 1.78 13.73 2.17
CA GLU A 157 1.04 14.77 1.46
C GLU A 157 -0.24 15.16 2.18
N ILE A 158 -0.95 14.20 2.80
CA ILE A 158 -2.12 14.50 3.65
C ILE A 158 -1.71 15.39 4.82
N VAL A 159 -0.60 15.06 5.49
CA VAL A 159 -0.07 15.88 6.60
C VAL A 159 0.32 17.27 6.09
N ARG A 160 1.01 17.38 4.94
CA ARG A 160 1.36 18.68 4.34
C ARG A 160 0.14 19.54 4.09
N LEU A 161 -0.91 18.98 3.49
CA LEU A 161 -2.15 19.69 3.19
C LEU A 161 -2.85 20.18 4.46
N ILE A 162 -2.89 19.37 5.53
CA ILE A 162 -3.42 19.80 6.83
C ILE A 162 -2.58 20.95 7.40
N ILE A 163 -1.25 20.87 7.34
CA ILE A 163 -0.36 21.95 7.81
C ILE A 163 -0.65 23.24 7.03
N VAL A 164 -0.80 23.17 5.71
CA VAL A 164 -1.15 24.33 4.88
C VAL A 164 -2.49 24.94 5.28
N ASP A 165 -3.52 24.12 5.48
CA ASP A 165 -4.84 24.57 5.95
C ASP A 165 -4.76 25.25 7.33
N LEU A 166 -4.01 24.68 8.28
CA LEU A 166 -3.82 25.26 9.61
C LEU A 166 -3.06 26.60 9.59
N VAL A 167 -2.06 26.74 8.71
CA VAL A 167 -1.34 28.02 8.51
C VAL A 167 -2.28 29.06 7.89
N GLN A 168 -3.06 28.70 6.87
CA GLN A 168 -4.04 29.62 6.25
C GLN A 168 -5.08 30.11 7.25
N ARG A 169 -5.45 29.28 8.22
CA ARG A 169 -6.36 29.63 9.32
C ARG A 169 -5.69 30.39 10.47
N SER A 170 -4.39 30.70 10.37
CA SER A 170 -3.60 31.36 11.42
C SER A 170 -3.56 30.60 12.75
N ILE A 171 -3.74 29.27 12.72
CA ILE A 171 -3.65 28.39 13.89
C ILE A 171 -2.19 27.97 14.12
N LEU A 172 -1.43 27.81 13.04
CA LEU A 172 -0.06 27.32 13.04
C LEU A 172 0.86 28.40 12.44
N LEU A 173 2.08 28.51 12.95
CA LEU A 173 3.11 29.46 12.51
C LEU A 173 2.58 30.91 12.40
N PRO A 174 1.94 31.45 13.45
CA PRO A 174 1.18 32.72 13.47
C PRO A 174 0.53 33.21 12.16
N GLY A 175 0.07 32.31 11.28
CA GLY A 175 -0.40 32.67 9.93
C GLY A 175 0.68 33.20 8.97
N ARG A 176 1.94 33.21 9.40
CA ARG A 176 3.11 33.57 8.61
C ARG A 176 3.43 32.44 7.63
N MET A 177 2.91 32.54 6.42
CA MET A 177 3.62 31.95 5.27
C MET A 177 4.95 32.71 5.17
N GLN A 178 6.01 32.16 5.74
CA GLN A 178 7.32 32.83 5.78
C GLN A 178 7.75 33.17 4.35
N LYS A 179 7.98 34.46 4.09
CA LYS A 179 8.49 34.94 2.80
C LYS A 179 9.94 34.47 2.65
N SER A 180 10.27 33.82 1.54
CA SER A 180 11.66 33.59 1.19
C SER A 180 12.33 34.94 0.85
N PRO A 181 13.41 35.36 1.52
CA PRO A 181 14.06 36.65 1.24
C PRO A 181 14.64 36.75 -0.18
N SER A 182 14.86 35.63 -0.87
CA SER A 182 15.52 35.55 -2.17
C SER A 182 14.58 35.44 -3.38
N LEU A 183 13.29 35.12 -3.16
CA LEU A 183 12.28 35.03 -4.21
C LEU A 183 11.04 35.76 -3.68
N GLY A 184 10.73 36.95 -4.19
CA GLY A 184 9.58 37.78 -3.78
C GLY A 184 8.20 37.17 -4.06
N ARG A 185 7.94 35.94 -3.61
CA ARG A 185 6.67 35.22 -3.62
C ARG A 185 6.36 34.75 -2.20
N ASP A 186 5.10 34.92 -1.80
CA ASP A 186 4.59 34.77 -0.42
C ASP A 186 4.44 33.32 0.09
N TYR A 187 5.40 32.43 -0.19
CA TYR A 187 5.24 31.03 0.20
C TYR A 187 6.51 30.44 0.78
N ASN A 188 6.34 29.76 1.92
CA ASN A 188 7.31 28.81 2.42
C ASN A 188 7.44 27.72 1.34
N ILE A 189 8.52 27.81 0.54
CA ILE A 189 8.69 27.09 -0.73
C ILE A 189 8.45 25.59 -0.54
N PHE A 190 8.85 25.05 0.60
CA PHE A 190 8.77 23.62 0.87
C PHE A 190 7.34 23.14 1.13
N LEU A 191 6.55 23.82 1.98
CA LEU A 191 5.14 23.45 2.21
C LEU A 191 4.28 23.64 0.97
N SER A 192 4.73 24.45 0.02
CA SER A 192 4.03 24.71 -1.25
C SER A 192 4.38 23.70 -2.34
N LEU A 193 5.50 22.97 -2.17
CA LEU A 193 5.89 21.90 -3.06
C LEU A 193 5.20 20.61 -2.64
N ARG A 194 4.39 20.08 -3.55
CA ARG A 194 3.80 18.75 -3.41
C ARG A 194 4.89 17.69 -3.19
N GLY A 195 4.63 16.75 -2.29
CA GLY A 195 5.55 15.64 -2.03
C GLY A 195 6.82 16.04 -1.28
N SER A 196 6.86 17.24 -0.71
CA SER A 196 7.96 17.70 0.13
C SER A 196 7.95 17.03 1.51
N PHE A 197 6.76 16.63 1.98
CA PHE A 197 6.59 15.91 3.23
C PHE A 197 6.45 14.41 2.97
N TYR A 198 7.41 13.62 3.45
CA TYR A 198 7.44 12.17 3.24
C TYR A 198 6.81 11.40 4.41
N ALA A 199 6.37 10.17 4.17
CA ALA A 199 5.91 9.27 5.23
C ALA A 199 6.97 9.04 6.33
N LYS A 200 8.27 9.15 6.00
CA LYS A 200 9.34 9.11 6.99
C LYS A 200 9.24 10.27 7.98
N HIS A 201 8.97 11.49 7.52
CA HIS A 201 8.78 12.63 8.42
C HIS A 201 7.58 12.40 9.35
N VAL A 202 6.49 11.81 8.83
CA VAL A 202 5.31 11.45 9.64
C VAL A 202 5.71 10.50 10.77
N ASP A 203 6.50 9.47 10.47
CA ASP A 203 6.96 8.49 11.45
C ASP A 203 7.91 9.11 12.49
N ASP A 204 8.96 9.80 12.04
CA ASP A 204 9.97 10.40 12.91
C ASP A 204 9.33 11.42 13.88
N ILE A 205 8.40 12.24 13.38
CA ILE A 205 7.65 13.21 14.20
C ILE A 205 6.68 12.51 15.15
N GLU A 206 5.90 11.53 14.67
CA GLU A 206 4.97 10.81 15.56
C GLU A 206 5.72 10.11 16.69
N CYS A 207 6.92 9.61 16.42
CA CYS A 207 7.77 8.90 17.37
C CYS A 207 8.66 9.80 18.23
N ASP A 208 8.58 11.12 18.09
CA ASP A 208 9.31 12.07 18.92
C ASP A 208 8.79 12.04 20.38
N THR A 209 9.60 11.43 21.26
CA THR A 209 9.36 11.33 22.70
C THR A 209 10.21 12.29 23.52
N THR A 210 10.92 13.22 22.88
CA THR A 210 11.68 14.25 23.61
C THR A 210 10.71 15.21 24.32
N GLU A 211 11.11 15.72 25.49
CA GLU A 211 10.25 16.64 26.27
C GLU A 211 10.02 17.96 25.53
N ASP A 212 11.03 18.41 24.78
CA ASP A 212 11.08 19.67 24.06
C ASP A 212 10.69 19.57 22.57
N LEU A 213 10.41 18.36 22.08
CA LEU A 213 10.13 18.08 20.66
C LEU A 213 11.28 18.48 19.73
N SER A 214 12.52 18.32 20.19
CA SER A 214 13.74 18.72 19.45
C SER A 214 13.90 17.99 18.12
N ILE A 215 13.48 16.73 18.02
CA ILE A 215 13.50 15.98 16.75
C ILE A 215 12.51 16.61 15.77
N THR A 216 11.27 16.85 16.22
CA THR A 216 10.24 17.51 15.43
C THR A 216 10.72 18.88 14.96
N SER A 217 11.20 19.72 15.89
CA SER A 217 11.73 21.06 15.58
C SER A 217 12.86 21.02 14.54
N SER A 218 13.78 20.06 14.65
CA SER A 218 14.87 19.85 13.69
C SER A 218 14.36 19.46 12.30
N ILE A 219 13.38 18.55 12.22
CA ILE A 219 12.76 18.15 10.96
C ILE A 219 12.06 19.35 10.34
N LEU A 220 11.22 20.07 11.10
CA LEU A 220 10.51 21.26 10.64
C LEU A 220 11.48 22.33 10.10
N THR A 221 12.59 22.56 10.81
CA THR A 221 13.64 23.47 10.36
C THR A 221 14.30 23.01 9.06
N SER A 222 14.59 21.70 8.94
CA SER A 222 15.19 21.13 7.72
C SER A 222 14.29 21.24 6.49
N ILE A 223 12.97 21.27 6.71
CA ILE A 223 11.96 21.45 5.68
C ILE A 223 11.56 22.92 5.49
N GLY A 224 12.33 23.87 6.02
CA GLY A 224 12.17 25.30 5.75
C GLY A 224 11.19 26.04 6.65
N ILE A 225 10.69 25.44 7.73
CA ILE A 225 9.92 26.15 8.75
C ILE A 225 10.93 26.77 9.72
N GLN A 226 11.15 28.09 9.65
CA GLN A 226 12.09 28.77 10.55
C GLN A 226 11.47 28.93 11.94
N GLU A 227 12.27 28.64 12.97
CA GLU A 227 11.94 28.88 14.38
C GLU A 227 10.55 28.34 14.79
N PRO A 228 10.25 27.04 14.58
CA PRO A 228 8.98 26.47 15.01
C PRO A 228 8.88 26.56 16.54
N SER A 229 7.75 27.08 17.04
CA SER A 229 7.48 27.10 18.48
C SER A 229 7.21 25.68 19.00
N TYR A 230 7.24 25.50 20.32
CA TYR A 230 6.83 24.25 20.94
C TYR A 230 5.40 23.86 20.54
N ASP A 231 4.49 24.83 20.52
CA ASP A 231 3.09 24.61 20.16
C ASP A 231 2.95 24.18 18.69
N ASP A 232 3.72 24.77 17.77
CA ASP A 232 3.76 24.33 16.37
C ASP A 232 4.20 22.86 16.25
N CYS A 233 5.31 22.52 16.92
CA CYS A 233 5.81 21.14 16.96
C CYS A 233 4.76 20.18 17.53
N TYR A 234 4.11 20.56 18.62
CA TYR A 234 3.09 19.75 19.27
C TYR A 234 1.88 19.50 18.36
N ILE A 235 1.36 20.55 17.73
CA ILE A 235 0.22 20.46 16.80
C ILE A 235 0.58 19.56 15.62
N ILE A 236 1.75 19.74 15.01
CA ILE A 236 2.18 18.93 13.85
C ILE A 236 2.34 17.46 14.25
N ARG A 237 2.87 17.19 15.45
CA ARG A 237 2.94 15.81 15.96
C ARG A 237 1.56 15.18 16.12
N GLU A 238 0.58 15.91 16.64
CA GLU A 238 -0.79 15.40 16.74
C GLU A 238 -1.47 15.22 15.37
N VAL A 239 -1.14 16.06 14.37
CA VAL A 239 -1.56 15.85 12.98
C VAL A 239 -0.98 14.55 12.42
N CYS A 240 0.34 14.34 12.52
CA CYS A 240 1.02 13.11 12.07
C CYS A 240 0.38 11.86 12.68
N LYS A 241 0.19 11.87 14.01
CA LYS A 241 -0.45 10.80 14.78
C LYS A 241 -1.89 10.54 14.34
N THR A 242 -2.66 11.60 14.07
CA THR A 242 -4.06 11.46 13.64
C THR A 242 -4.15 10.81 12.26
N VAL A 243 -3.32 11.26 11.32
CA VAL A 243 -3.28 10.74 9.95
C VAL A 243 -2.80 9.28 9.91
N SER A 244 -1.71 8.96 10.61
CA SER A 244 -1.18 7.59 10.68
C SER A 244 -2.15 6.62 11.39
N LEU A 245 -2.79 7.07 12.47
CA LEU A 245 -3.80 6.29 13.19
C LEU A 245 -5.03 6.02 12.32
N ARG A 246 -5.49 7.01 11.55
CA ARG A 246 -6.58 6.83 10.60
C ARG A 246 -6.21 5.77 9.56
N ALA A 247 -5.05 5.88 8.93
CA ALA A 247 -4.58 4.92 7.94
C ALA A 247 -4.48 3.49 8.51
N ALA A 248 -3.94 3.35 9.72
CA ALA A 248 -3.87 2.06 10.41
C ALA A 248 -5.28 1.48 10.71
N LYS A 249 -6.25 2.33 11.09
CA LYS A 249 -7.64 1.89 11.33
C LYS A 249 -8.35 1.47 10.06
N LEU A 250 -8.18 2.21 8.96
CA LEU A 250 -8.76 1.87 7.66
C LEU A 250 -8.19 0.55 7.13
N ALA A 251 -6.86 0.39 7.19
CA ALA A 251 -6.21 -0.86 6.85
C ALA A 251 -6.71 -2.02 7.73
N ALA A 252 -6.83 -1.82 9.06
CA ALA A 252 -7.39 -2.85 9.95
C ALA A 252 -8.82 -3.24 9.58
N ALA A 253 -9.68 -2.27 9.25
CA ALA A 253 -11.05 -2.55 8.84
C ALA A 253 -11.12 -3.42 7.58
N ALA A 254 -10.30 -3.12 6.56
CA ALA A 254 -10.25 -3.92 5.35
C ALA A 254 -9.66 -5.32 5.58
N ILE A 255 -8.59 -5.45 6.38
CA ILE A 255 -8.03 -6.76 6.74
C ILE A 255 -9.05 -7.57 7.54
N ALA A 256 -9.79 -6.96 8.46
CA ALA A 256 -10.82 -7.63 9.25
C ALA A 256 -11.92 -8.24 8.37
N VAL A 257 -12.32 -7.55 7.29
CA VAL A 257 -13.26 -8.11 6.30
C VAL A 257 -12.71 -9.39 5.69
N LEU A 258 -11.45 -9.40 5.26
CA LEU A 258 -10.82 -10.58 4.64
C LEU A 258 -10.66 -11.73 5.65
N VAL A 259 -10.22 -11.45 6.87
CA VAL A 259 -10.09 -12.45 7.92
C VAL A 259 -11.44 -13.08 8.27
N ASN A 260 -12.49 -12.26 8.39
CA ASN A 260 -13.84 -12.76 8.63
C ASN A 260 -14.40 -13.55 7.43
N ARG A 261 -14.07 -13.13 6.20
CA ARG A 261 -14.46 -13.81 4.95
C ARG A 261 -13.84 -15.20 4.82
N VAL A 262 -12.57 -15.36 5.18
CA VAL A 262 -11.88 -16.66 5.21
C VAL A 262 -12.57 -17.64 6.18
N ASN A 263 -13.20 -17.13 7.24
CA ASN A 263 -14.06 -17.89 8.15
C ASN A 263 -13.39 -19.14 8.77
N MET A 264 -12.11 -19.04 9.15
CA MET A 264 -11.38 -20.08 9.87
C MET A 264 -11.24 -19.77 11.36
N PRO A 265 -11.04 -20.77 12.24
CA PRO A 265 -10.85 -20.55 13.68
C PRO A 265 -9.63 -19.70 14.04
N SER A 266 -8.55 -19.84 13.26
CA SER A 266 -7.32 -19.05 13.34
C SER A 266 -6.90 -18.63 11.95
N VAL A 267 -6.53 -17.36 11.79
CA VAL A 267 -6.02 -16.82 10.53
C VAL A 267 -4.73 -16.06 10.76
N THR A 268 -3.68 -16.46 10.06
CA THR A 268 -2.46 -15.66 9.91
C THR A 268 -2.62 -14.73 8.71
N VAL A 269 -2.23 -13.47 8.90
CA VAL A 269 -2.14 -12.46 7.84
C VAL A 269 -0.67 -12.17 7.61
N GLY A 270 -0.15 -12.55 6.45
CA GLY A 270 1.19 -12.17 6.01
C GLY A 270 1.17 -10.73 5.55
N VAL A 271 1.97 -9.87 6.18
CA VAL A 271 2.04 -8.44 5.88
C VAL A 271 3.45 -8.07 5.44
N ASP A 272 3.56 -7.30 4.37
CA ASP A 272 4.79 -6.68 3.90
C ASP A 272 4.54 -5.18 3.62
N GLY A 273 5.59 -4.41 3.40
CA GLY A 273 5.56 -2.99 3.08
C GLY A 273 6.17 -2.10 4.16
N THR A 274 6.61 -0.92 3.73
CA THR A 274 7.40 0.02 4.55
C THR A 274 6.63 0.55 5.76
N LEU A 275 5.32 0.76 5.68
CA LEU A 275 4.52 1.21 6.82
C LEU A 275 4.46 0.16 7.91
N PHE A 276 4.32 -1.11 7.54
CA PHE A 276 4.26 -2.19 8.53
C PHE A 276 5.63 -2.52 9.12
N ARG A 277 6.70 -2.37 8.32
CA ARG A 277 8.09 -2.68 8.72
C ARG A 277 8.73 -1.59 9.57
N HIS A 278 8.61 -0.34 9.16
CA HIS A 278 9.47 0.73 9.65
C HIS A 278 8.73 1.77 10.49
N HIS A 279 7.45 2.02 10.22
CA HIS A 279 6.70 3.04 10.95
C HIS A 279 6.43 2.58 12.39
N GLY A 280 7.03 3.26 13.36
CA GLY A 280 7.17 2.81 14.75
C GLY A 280 5.86 2.53 15.48
N LYS A 281 4.77 3.23 15.11
CA LYS A 281 3.45 3.08 15.76
C LYS A 281 2.39 2.40 14.89
N PHE A 282 2.62 2.29 13.58
CA PHE A 282 1.60 1.80 12.64
C PHE A 282 1.18 0.35 12.95
N LYS A 283 2.13 -0.57 13.09
CA LYS A 283 1.86 -1.99 13.41
C LYS A 283 1.08 -2.16 14.73
N LYS A 284 1.40 -1.36 15.74
CA LYS A 284 0.71 -1.38 17.05
C LYS A 284 -0.74 -0.92 16.92
N ASN A 285 -0.96 0.21 16.22
CA ASN A 285 -2.29 0.77 15.99
C ASN A 285 -3.17 -0.14 15.12
N LEU A 286 -2.58 -0.75 14.08
CA LEU A 286 -3.21 -1.73 13.21
C LEU A 286 -3.64 -2.96 14.01
N THR A 287 -2.73 -3.58 14.76
CA THR A 287 -3.00 -4.77 15.60
C THR A 287 -4.08 -4.46 16.64
N ARG A 288 -3.97 -3.33 17.37
CA ARG A 288 -4.98 -2.93 18.37
C ARG A 288 -6.37 -2.77 17.76
N THR A 289 -6.45 -2.21 16.55
CA THR A 289 -7.74 -2.03 15.87
C THR A 289 -8.29 -3.37 15.39
N MET A 290 -7.44 -4.23 14.82
CA MET A 290 -7.81 -5.60 14.42
C MET A 290 -8.41 -6.39 15.58
N SER A 291 -7.81 -6.34 16.78
CA SER A 291 -8.33 -7.04 17.97
C SER A 291 -9.72 -6.57 18.41
N ARG A 292 -10.16 -5.38 17.99
CA ARG A 292 -11.53 -4.88 18.25
C ARG A 292 -12.54 -5.27 17.18
N LEU A 293 -12.08 -5.54 15.96
CA LEU A 293 -12.94 -5.79 14.79
C LEU A 293 -13.09 -7.27 14.47
N VAL A 294 -12.12 -8.10 14.85
CA VAL A 294 -12.10 -9.54 14.57
C VAL A 294 -12.27 -10.31 15.89
N PRO A 295 -13.41 -10.98 16.11
CA PRO A 295 -13.68 -11.72 17.34
C PRO A 295 -12.91 -13.05 17.44
N ARG A 296 -12.31 -13.51 16.34
CA ARG A 296 -11.59 -14.78 16.23
C ARG A 296 -10.09 -14.61 16.40
N THR A 297 -9.40 -15.72 16.65
CA THR A 297 -7.93 -15.75 16.72
C THR A 297 -7.33 -15.30 15.40
N HIS A 298 -6.48 -14.28 15.45
CA HIS A 298 -5.76 -13.77 14.30
C HIS A 298 -4.39 -13.25 14.71
N ARG A 299 -3.46 -13.24 13.76
CA ARG A 299 -2.14 -12.61 13.94
C ARG A 299 -1.64 -11.97 12.66
N LEU A 300 -0.98 -10.84 12.82
CA LEU A 300 -0.27 -10.16 11.74
C LEU A 300 1.21 -10.54 11.84
N VAL A 301 1.75 -11.17 10.80
CA VAL A 301 3.16 -11.59 10.76
C VAL A 301 3.86 -10.87 9.63
N LEU A 302 5.11 -10.46 9.88
CA LEU A 302 5.93 -9.87 8.83
C LEU A 302 6.34 -10.97 7.85
N SER A 303 6.10 -10.76 6.56
CA SER A 303 6.57 -11.64 5.50
C SER A 303 7.90 -11.14 4.94
N GLU A 304 9.02 -11.72 5.38
CA GLU A 304 10.35 -11.34 4.90
C GLU A 304 10.60 -11.84 3.47
N ASP A 305 10.90 -10.90 2.55
CA ASP A 305 11.08 -11.16 1.12
C ASP A 305 9.87 -11.82 0.45
N GLY A 306 8.66 -11.45 0.90
CA GLY A 306 7.42 -12.09 0.47
C GLY A 306 7.28 -12.15 -1.06
N SER A 307 7.53 -11.02 -1.71
CA SER A 307 7.47 -10.92 -3.17
C SER A 307 8.47 -11.83 -3.90
N SER A 308 9.69 -12.00 -3.39
CA SER A 308 10.74 -12.78 -4.05
C SER A 308 10.58 -14.27 -3.78
N LYS A 309 10.54 -14.67 -2.50
CA LYS A 309 10.36 -16.07 -2.09
C LYS A 309 9.02 -16.62 -2.56
N GLY A 310 7.95 -15.85 -2.43
CA GLY A 310 6.62 -16.22 -2.88
C GLY A 310 6.54 -16.42 -4.39
N SER A 311 7.15 -15.54 -5.18
CA SER A 311 7.22 -15.72 -6.64
C SER A 311 7.99 -16.97 -7.04
N ALA A 312 9.09 -17.29 -6.34
CA ALA A 312 9.84 -18.52 -6.58
C ALA A 312 9.01 -19.78 -6.25
N LEU A 313 8.26 -19.75 -5.14
CA LEU A 313 7.35 -20.84 -4.75
C LEU A 313 6.23 -21.03 -5.78
N VAL A 314 5.59 -19.95 -6.25
CA VAL A 314 4.55 -20.03 -7.29
C VAL A 314 5.11 -20.61 -8.59
N ALA A 315 6.31 -20.18 -8.99
CA ALA A 315 6.99 -20.73 -10.15
C ALA A 315 7.30 -22.23 -10.01
N ALA A 316 7.75 -22.66 -8.82
CA ALA A 316 8.04 -24.06 -8.52
C ALA A 316 6.77 -24.93 -8.57
N VAL A 317 5.67 -24.47 -7.95
CA VAL A 317 4.38 -25.17 -7.99
C VAL A 317 3.86 -25.29 -9.41
N HIS A 318 3.89 -24.19 -10.19
CA HIS A 318 3.45 -24.22 -11.58
C HIS A 318 4.21 -25.24 -12.43
N ARG A 319 5.54 -25.29 -12.26
CA ARG A 319 6.38 -26.25 -12.97
C ARG A 319 6.02 -27.68 -12.60
N HIS A 320 5.85 -27.96 -11.31
CA HIS A 320 5.50 -29.29 -10.84
C HIS A 320 4.11 -29.76 -11.34
N THR A 321 3.11 -28.87 -11.34
CA THR A 321 1.78 -29.18 -11.88
C THR A 321 1.83 -29.51 -13.38
N ASN A 322 2.60 -28.75 -14.17
CA ASN A 322 2.74 -29.03 -15.61
C ASN A 322 3.47 -30.36 -15.86
N GLU A 323 4.55 -30.66 -15.12
CA GLU A 323 5.28 -31.92 -15.26
C GLU A 323 4.37 -33.13 -14.94
N THR A 324 3.51 -33.01 -13.92
CA THR A 324 2.55 -34.05 -13.52
C THR A 324 1.45 -34.25 -14.57
N LEU A 325 0.97 -33.17 -15.19
CA LEU A 325 -0.02 -33.22 -16.29
C LEU A 325 0.55 -33.78 -17.60
N THR A 326 1.85 -33.61 -17.86
CA THR A 326 2.51 -34.17 -19.07
C THR A 326 2.95 -35.62 -18.91
N SER A 327 2.94 -36.16 -17.68
CA SER A 327 3.33 -37.54 -17.36
C SER A 327 2.15 -38.46 -17.07
N SER A 328 0.92 -37.95 -17.20
CA SER A 328 -0.35 -38.70 -17.15
C SER A 328 -1.00 -38.76 -18.52
#